data_AF-A0A7S0KG45-F1
#
_entry.id   AF-A0A7S0KG45-F1
#
_cell.length_a   1.000
_cell.length_b   1.000
_cell.length_c   1.000
_cell.angle_alpha   90.00
_cell.angle_beta   90.00
_cell.angle_gamma   90.00
#
_symmetry.space_group_name_H-M   'P 1'
#
loop_
_entity.id
_entity.type
_entity.pdbx_description
1 polymer ?
#
loop_
_entity_poly.entity_id
_entity_poly.type
_entity_poly.pdbx_seq_one_letter_code
_entity_poly.pdbx_strand_id
1 'polypeptide(L)'
;FVAWRDPLRQNQRFVSCHARLMKVKQVSRHPRLAVIHDFISKEEAAAIVDVAAPELHPSLVVRHQTERGADDDAAGTAGEATAGRTSHNCRVSSSHPIVRAAIQRAAYLCGLEPSHAEPAQVVRYLPSQEYKPHHDWFDPAHPESFRRKTERGGQRAVTCLAYLAEPERGG
;
A
#
# COMPACT_ATOMS: atom_id res chain seq x y z
N PHE A 1 -7.56 -1.39 -20.96
CA PHE A 1 -6.22 -2.02 -20.80
C PHE A 1 -6.05 -3.05 -21.91
N VAL A 2 -4.84 -3.23 -22.40
CA VAL A 2 -4.48 -4.29 -23.35
C VAL A 2 -3.32 -5.07 -22.75
N ALA A 3 -3.37 -6.41 -22.76
CA ALA A 3 -2.33 -7.24 -22.18
C ALA A 3 -1.95 -8.39 -23.10
N TRP A 4 -0.66 -8.71 -23.17
CA TRP A 4 -0.13 -9.83 -23.97
C TRP A 4 1.08 -10.46 -23.27
N ARG A 5 1.33 -11.74 -23.56
CA ARG A 5 2.49 -12.47 -23.00
C ARG A 5 3.75 -12.16 -23.81
N ASP A 6 4.90 -12.17 -23.14
CA ASP A 6 6.18 -12.17 -23.85
C ASP A 6 6.34 -13.53 -24.57
N PRO A 7 6.49 -13.56 -25.90
CA PRO A 7 6.59 -14.81 -26.66
C PRO A 7 7.86 -15.62 -26.31
N LEU A 8 8.90 -14.96 -25.79
CA LEU A 8 10.17 -15.59 -25.43
C LEU A 8 10.25 -15.94 -23.95
N ARG A 9 9.42 -15.33 -23.09
CA ARG A 9 9.52 -15.46 -21.63
C ARG A 9 8.17 -15.72 -20.99
N GLN A 10 7.89 -16.97 -20.65
CA GLN A 10 6.61 -17.42 -20.10
C GLN A 10 6.24 -16.78 -18.75
N ASN A 11 7.21 -16.27 -17.99
CA ASN A 11 6.99 -15.57 -16.72
C ASN A 11 6.82 -14.05 -16.89
N GLN A 12 6.71 -13.54 -18.11
CA GLN A 12 6.56 -12.11 -18.40
C GLN A 12 5.31 -11.85 -19.24
N ARG A 13 4.67 -10.73 -18.94
CA ARG A 13 3.60 -10.16 -19.75
C ARG A 13 3.74 -8.65 -19.79
N PHE A 14 3.20 -8.06 -20.84
CA PHE A 14 3.10 -6.62 -21.00
C PHE A 14 1.65 -6.20 -20.81
N VAL A 15 1.47 -5.04 -20.20
CA VAL A 15 0.15 -4.43 -19.98
C VAL A 15 0.25 -2.97 -20.39
N SER A 16 -0.63 -2.53 -21.29
CA SER A 16 -0.72 -1.15 -21.73
C SER A 16 -2.04 -0.48 -21.31
N CYS A 17 -1.93 0.77 -20.88
CA CYS A 17 -3.06 1.66 -20.61
C CYS A 17 -2.66 3.12 -20.82
N HIS A 18 -3.48 3.92 -21.52
CA HIS A 18 -3.27 5.37 -21.69
C HIS A 18 -1.82 5.75 -22.02
N ALA A 19 -1.28 5.19 -23.11
CA ALA A 19 0.11 5.39 -23.57
C ALA A 19 1.23 4.90 -22.62
N ARG A 20 0.90 4.30 -21.47
CA ARG A 20 1.85 3.62 -20.60
C ARG A 20 2.01 2.16 -21.00
N LEU A 21 3.23 1.68 -21.05
CA LEU A 21 3.57 0.27 -21.22
C LEU A 21 4.24 -0.23 -19.93
N MET A 22 3.60 -1.18 -19.26
CA MET A 22 4.11 -1.82 -18.04
C MET A 22 4.57 -3.23 -18.36
N LYS A 23 5.73 -3.61 -17.81
CA LYS A 23 6.25 -4.98 -17.89
C LYS A 23 6.03 -5.67 -16.55
N VAL A 24 5.21 -6.72 -16.54
CA VAL A 24 4.91 -7.54 -15.38
C VAL A 24 5.78 -8.80 -15.42
N LYS A 25 6.69 -8.94 -14.46
CA LYS A 25 7.56 -10.11 -14.30
C LYS A 25 7.12 -10.90 -13.08
N GLN A 26 6.70 -12.14 -13.29
CA GLN A 26 6.38 -13.04 -12.18
C GLN A 26 7.68 -13.53 -11.51
N VAL A 27 7.76 -13.35 -10.20
CA VAL A 27 8.90 -13.75 -9.36
C VAL A 27 8.60 -15.05 -8.62
N SER A 28 7.37 -15.22 -8.12
CA SER A 28 6.94 -16.46 -7.49
C SER A 28 5.49 -16.82 -7.86
N ARG A 29 5.21 -18.13 -7.88
CA ARG A 29 3.84 -18.69 -8.02
C ARG A 29 3.18 -18.86 -6.65
N HIS A 30 3.95 -19.29 -5.66
CA HIS A 30 3.48 -19.57 -4.30
C HIS A 30 4.53 -19.08 -3.28
N PRO A 31 4.28 -17.98 -2.54
CA PRO A 31 3.15 -17.06 -2.72
C PRO A 31 3.19 -16.37 -4.10
N ARG A 32 2.04 -15.85 -4.56
CA ARG A 32 2.00 -15.08 -5.82
C ARG A 32 2.75 -13.76 -5.63
N LEU A 33 3.85 -13.59 -6.35
CA LEU A 33 4.67 -12.39 -6.31
C LEU A 33 5.06 -11.97 -7.73
N ALA A 34 4.86 -10.70 -8.05
CA ALA A 34 5.26 -10.12 -9.32
C ALA A 34 5.89 -8.74 -9.11
N VAL A 35 6.88 -8.42 -9.94
CA VAL A 35 7.46 -7.09 -10.05
C VAL A 35 6.90 -6.44 -11.31
N ILE A 36 6.41 -5.21 -11.17
CA ILE A 36 5.83 -4.45 -12.27
C ILE A 36 6.75 -3.26 -12.53
N HIS A 37 7.37 -3.25 -13.70
CA HIS A 37 8.17 -2.11 -14.14
C HIS A 37 7.28 -1.06 -14.81
N ASP A 38 7.70 0.20 -14.71
CA ASP A 38 7.06 1.37 -15.33
C ASP A 38 5.62 1.63 -14.83
N PHE A 39 5.31 1.17 -13.62
CA PHE A 39 3.98 1.28 -13.00
C PHE A 39 3.57 2.73 -12.66
N ILE A 40 4.51 3.52 -12.11
CA ILE A 40 4.39 4.96 -11.83
C ILE A 40 5.53 5.66 -12.56
N SER A 41 5.27 6.78 -13.26
CA SER A 41 6.34 7.57 -13.88
C SER A 41 6.97 8.54 -12.88
N LYS A 42 8.11 9.12 -13.22
CA LYS A 42 8.80 10.08 -12.33
C LYS A 42 7.92 11.27 -11.99
N GLU A 43 7.12 11.76 -12.95
CA GLU A 43 6.21 12.88 -12.79
C GLU A 43 5.03 12.53 -11.89
N GLU A 44 4.45 11.34 -12.08
CA GLU A 44 3.39 10.85 -11.19
C GLU A 44 3.91 10.62 -9.77
N ALA A 45 5.12 10.09 -9.63
CA ALA A 45 5.74 9.85 -8.33
C ALA A 45 5.99 11.17 -7.58
N ALA A 46 6.58 12.17 -8.25
CA ALA A 46 6.78 13.50 -7.70
C ALA A 46 5.45 14.13 -7.25
N ALA A 47 4.41 14.07 -8.09
CA ALA A 47 3.10 14.61 -7.74
C ALA A 47 2.44 13.88 -6.55
N ILE A 48 2.61 12.56 -6.42
CA ILE A 48 2.11 11.83 -5.24
C ILE A 48 2.87 12.25 -3.98
N VAL A 49 4.19 12.46 -4.08
CA VAL A 49 5.02 12.96 -2.97
C VAL A 49 4.58 14.36 -2.56
N ASP A 50 4.33 15.27 -3.50
CA ASP A 50 3.89 16.64 -3.22
C ASP A 50 2.53 16.68 -2.52
N VAL A 51 1.59 15.84 -2.95
CA VAL A 51 0.28 15.69 -2.30
C VAL A 51 0.42 15.12 -0.89
N ALA A 52 1.37 14.20 -0.68
CA ALA A 52 1.58 13.57 0.60
C ALA A 52 2.33 14.45 1.61
N ALA A 53 3.27 15.28 1.13
CA ALA A 53 4.20 16.05 1.95
C ALA A 53 3.55 16.86 3.09
N PRO A 54 2.47 17.63 2.88
CA PRO A 54 1.85 18.40 3.96
C PRO A 54 1.11 17.53 5.00
N GLU A 55 0.74 16.30 4.63
CA GLU A 55 -0.05 15.38 5.47
C GLU A 55 0.81 14.37 6.24
N LEU A 56 2.12 14.30 5.94
CA LEU A 56 3.03 13.34 6.55
C LEU A 56 3.20 13.60 8.05
N HIS A 57 2.86 12.59 8.85
CA HIS A 57 3.06 12.59 10.29
C HIS A 57 3.78 11.31 10.75
N PRO A 58 4.40 11.30 11.94
CA PRO A 58 5.02 10.09 12.49
C PRO A 58 4.03 8.93 12.54
N SER A 59 4.47 7.73 12.18
CA SER A 59 3.61 6.54 12.18
C SER A 59 3.25 6.12 13.60
N LEU A 60 1.97 6.17 13.94
CA LEU A 60 1.46 5.71 15.23
C LEU A 60 0.89 4.28 15.09
N VAL A 61 1.10 3.43 16.10
CA VAL A 61 0.47 2.09 16.17
C VAL A 61 -0.55 2.09 17.31
N VAL A 62 -1.80 1.71 17.01
CA VAL A 62 -2.84 1.50 18.04
C VAL A 62 -2.49 0.26 18.86
N ARG A 63 -2.12 0.44 20.13
CA ARG A 63 -2.09 -0.67 21.08
C ARG A 63 -3.52 -1.12 21.35
N HIS A 64 -3.79 -2.41 21.19
CA HIS A 64 -4.93 -3.03 21.85
C HIS A 64 -4.52 -3.22 23.32
N GLN A 65 -4.98 -2.34 24.21
CA GLN A 65 -4.92 -2.62 25.64
C GLN A 65 -5.85 -3.80 25.90
N THR A 66 -5.28 -4.96 26.25
CA THR A 66 -6.02 -6.00 26.95
C THR A 66 -6.24 -5.51 28.37
N GLU A 67 -7.52 -5.37 28.72
CA GLU A 67 -8.11 -5.22 30.06
C GLU A 67 -8.39 -3.80 30.60
N ARG A 68 -9.70 -3.54 30.66
CA ARG A 68 -10.50 -2.70 31.58
C ARG A 68 -10.70 -1.21 31.29
N GLY A 69 -12.00 -0.87 31.21
CA GLY A 69 -12.54 0.43 31.62
C GLY A 69 -13.30 1.12 30.50
N ALA A 70 -14.63 1.04 30.53
CA ALA A 70 -15.49 1.94 29.79
C ALA A 70 -15.28 3.37 30.31
N ASP A 71 -15.02 4.29 29.38
CA ASP A 71 -15.48 5.69 29.29
C ASP A 71 -14.41 6.48 28.53
N ASP A 72 -14.69 6.78 27.27
CA ASP A 72 -14.26 8.00 26.55
C ASP A 72 -14.72 7.92 25.08
N ASP A 73 -15.98 8.29 24.87
CA ASP A 73 -16.43 8.80 23.58
C ASP A 73 -15.77 10.16 23.31
N ALA A 74 -15.19 10.32 22.12
CA ALA A 74 -14.67 11.55 21.53
C ALA A 74 -13.27 12.05 21.95
N ALA A 75 -12.21 11.34 21.56
CA ALA A 75 -10.95 11.96 21.12
C ALA A 75 -10.12 10.93 20.32
N GLY A 76 -9.42 11.39 19.29
CA GLY A 76 -8.66 10.55 18.38
C GLY A 76 -7.81 9.51 19.10
N THR A 77 -7.78 8.28 18.57
CA THR A 77 -6.88 7.23 19.01
C THR A 77 -5.44 7.75 18.98
N ALA A 78 -4.96 8.24 20.12
CA ALA A 78 -3.59 8.67 20.32
C ALA A 78 -2.73 7.41 20.31
N GLY A 79 -2.25 7.03 19.12
CA GLY A 79 -1.23 6.01 19.05
C GLY A 79 0.09 6.60 19.55
N GLU A 80 0.90 5.78 20.21
CA GLU A 80 2.25 6.14 20.62
C GLU A 80 3.25 5.71 19.54
N ALA A 81 4.34 6.45 19.40
CA ALA A 81 5.46 6.07 18.56
C ALA A 81 6.10 4.77 19.09
N THR A 82 5.89 3.65 18.39
CA THR A 82 6.52 2.37 18.75
C THR A 82 7.88 2.21 18.07
N ALA A 83 8.82 1.55 18.75
CA ALA A 83 10.13 1.19 18.21
C ALA A 83 10.10 0.29 16.94
N GLY A 84 8.93 -0.24 16.56
CA GLY A 84 8.76 -1.11 15.37
C GLY A 84 8.44 -0.37 14.06
N ARG A 85 8.09 0.92 14.11
CA ARG A 85 7.78 1.73 12.93
C ARG A 85 8.18 3.18 13.18
N THR A 86 9.34 3.57 12.65
CA THR A 86 9.90 4.92 12.82
C THR A 86 9.59 5.85 11.65
N SER A 87 8.92 5.36 10.60
CA SER A 87 8.61 6.10 9.38
C SER A 87 7.54 7.18 9.56
N HIS A 88 7.47 8.11 8.61
CA HIS A 88 6.33 9.02 8.46
C HIS A 88 5.33 8.42 7.48
N ASN A 89 4.04 8.59 7.71
CA ASN A 89 3.03 8.17 6.74
C ASN A 89 1.84 9.10 6.69
N CYS A 90 1.11 9.03 5.59
CA CYS A 90 -0.20 9.65 5.46
C CYS A 90 -1.07 8.82 4.51
N ARG A 91 -2.38 9.08 4.52
CA ARG A 91 -3.29 8.58 3.50
C ARG A 91 -3.53 9.69 2.49
N VAL A 92 -3.42 9.37 1.22
CA VAL A 92 -3.72 10.30 0.13
C VAL A 92 -5.07 9.96 -0.49
N SER A 93 -5.85 10.99 -0.80
CA SER A 93 -7.20 10.82 -1.31
C SER A 93 -7.21 10.20 -2.71
N SER A 94 -8.09 9.21 -2.92
CA SER A 94 -8.39 8.64 -4.24
C SER A 94 -9.15 9.63 -5.15
N SER A 95 -9.58 10.78 -4.65
CA SER A 95 -10.12 11.86 -5.50
C SER A 95 -9.03 12.56 -6.32
N HIS A 96 -7.77 12.53 -5.86
CA HIS A 96 -6.65 13.11 -6.61
C HIS A 96 -6.43 12.31 -7.91
N PRO A 97 -6.43 12.95 -9.10
CA PRO A 97 -6.44 12.24 -10.38
C PRO A 97 -5.29 11.24 -10.56
N ILE A 98 -4.08 11.59 -10.10
CA ILE A 98 -2.89 10.73 -10.22
C ILE A 98 -2.99 9.51 -9.28
N VAL A 99 -3.46 9.72 -8.05
CA VAL A 99 -3.67 8.63 -7.09
C VAL A 99 -4.76 7.68 -7.61
N ARG A 100 -5.86 8.24 -8.13
CA ARG A 100 -6.94 7.47 -8.75
C ARG A 100 -6.43 6.61 -9.90
N ALA A 101 -5.63 7.18 -10.80
CA ALA A 101 -5.08 6.46 -11.94
C ALA A 101 -4.16 5.31 -11.46
N ALA A 102 -3.33 5.53 -10.45
CA ALA A 102 -2.50 4.49 -9.86
C ALA A 102 -3.33 3.35 -9.24
N ILE A 103 -4.40 3.68 -8.48
CA ILE A 103 -5.32 2.69 -7.92
C ILE A 103 -6.00 1.87 -9.02
N GLN A 104 -6.49 2.52 -10.09
CA GLN A 104 -7.11 1.83 -11.22
C GLN A 104 -6.14 0.85 -11.92
N ARG A 105 -4.87 1.25 -12.08
CA ARG A 105 -3.83 0.36 -12.64
C ARG A 105 -3.55 -0.81 -11.69
N ALA A 106 -3.41 -0.56 -10.39
CA ALA A 106 -3.16 -1.61 -9.40
C ALA A 106 -4.32 -2.62 -9.36
N ALA A 107 -5.56 -2.13 -9.30
CA ALA A 107 -6.77 -2.94 -9.29
C ALA A 107 -6.84 -3.86 -10.53
N TYR A 108 -6.63 -3.30 -11.73
CA TYR A 108 -6.57 -4.09 -12.96
C TYR A 108 -5.47 -5.17 -12.92
N LEU A 109 -4.27 -4.82 -12.46
CA LEU A 109 -3.15 -5.77 -12.38
C LEU A 109 -3.39 -6.90 -11.38
N CYS A 110 -4.12 -6.61 -10.30
CA CYS A 110 -4.49 -7.57 -9.26
C CYS A 110 -5.74 -8.40 -9.62
N GLY A 111 -6.51 -8.01 -10.64
CA GLY A 111 -7.78 -8.64 -10.99
C GLY A 111 -8.89 -8.32 -9.98
N LEU A 112 -8.89 -7.09 -9.46
CA LEU A 112 -9.87 -6.59 -8.49
C LEU A 112 -10.52 -5.31 -9.01
N GLU A 113 -11.67 -4.95 -8.45
CA GLU A 113 -12.31 -3.65 -8.70
C GLU A 113 -11.61 -2.53 -7.92
N PRO A 114 -11.48 -1.31 -8.48
CA PRO A 114 -10.91 -0.17 -7.77
C PRO A 114 -11.63 0.18 -6.46
N SER A 115 -12.92 -0.15 -6.34
CA SER A 115 -13.72 0.06 -5.12
C SER A 115 -13.29 -0.84 -3.95
N HIS A 116 -12.53 -1.90 -4.19
CA HIS A 116 -11.96 -2.75 -3.14
C HIS A 116 -10.65 -2.16 -2.57
N ALA A 117 -10.13 -1.08 -3.14
CA ALA A 117 -8.90 -0.47 -2.64
C ALA A 117 -9.19 0.33 -1.34
N GLU A 118 -8.40 0.06 -0.32
CA GLU A 118 -8.25 1.00 0.80
C GLU A 118 -7.67 2.33 0.31
N PRO A 119 -7.85 3.44 1.06
CA PRO A 119 -7.15 4.68 0.75
C PRO A 119 -5.64 4.46 0.64
N ALA A 120 -5.04 4.99 -0.42
CA ALA A 120 -3.62 4.82 -0.68
C ALA A 120 -2.79 5.41 0.47
N GLN A 121 -1.82 4.65 0.96
CA GLN A 121 -0.93 5.07 2.03
C GLN A 121 0.45 5.40 1.46
N VAL A 122 0.93 6.61 1.72
CA VAL A 122 2.30 7.02 1.41
C VAL A 122 3.14 6.89 2.67
N VAL A 123 4.32 6.29 2.55
CA VAL A 123 5.25 6.08 3.65
C VAL A 123 6.62 6.62 3.25
N ARG A 124 7.23 7.41 4.14
CA ARG A 124 8.58 7.94 3.99
C ARG A 124 9.49 7.37 5.07
N TYR A 125 10.58 6.76 4.64
CA TYR A 125 11.67 6.29 5.49
C TYR A 125 12.84 7.27 5.42
N LEU A 126 13.33 7.68 6.58
CA LEU A 126 14.61 8.38 6.74
C LEU A 126 15.73 7.35 6.95
N PRO A 127 17.01 7.75 6.86
CA PRO A 127 18.13 6.85 7.18
C PRO A 127 17.93 6.17 8.54
N SER A 128 18.27 4.88 8.59
CA SER A 128 18.11 3.99 9.76
C SER A 128 16.67 3.66 10.16
N GLN A 129 15.66 4.14 9.43
CA GLN A 129 14.28 3.74 9.65
C GLN A 129 13.96 2.46 8.90
N GLU A 130 13.18 1.58 9.53
CA GLU A 130 12.77 0.32 8.96
C GLU A 130 11.32 0.02 9.30
N TYR A 131 10.77 -1.00 8.63
CA TYR A 131 9.53 -1.62 9.05
C TYR A 131 9.74 -3.11 9.22
N LYS A 132 9.47 -3.60 10.44
CA LYS A 132 9.72 -4.99 10.79
C LYS A 132 8.86 -5.95 9.95
N PRO A 133 9.34 -7.18 9.69
CA PRO A 133 8.54 -8.20 9.01
C PRO A 133 7.18 -8.38 9.68
N HIS A 134 6.12 -8.35 8.88
CA HIS A 134 4.74 -8.51 9.33
C HIS A 134 3.87 -9.04 8.19
N HIS A 135 2.63 -9.36 8.53
CA HIS A 135 1.60 -9.70 7.57
C HIS A 135 0.68 -8.53 7.32
N ASP A 136 0.30 -8.32 6.05
CA ASP A 136 -0.67 -7.29 5.68
C ASP A 136 -2.12 -7.68 6.01
N TRP A 137 -2.40 -8.98 6.08
CA TRP A 137 -3.72 -9.50 6.45
C TRP A 137 -4.00 -9.31 7.95
N PHE A 138 -5.28 -9.14 8.28
CA PHE A 138 -5.74 -9.00 9.65
C PHE A 138 -5.84 -10.37 10.33
N ASP A 139 -5.20 -10.53 11.48
CA ASP A 139 -5.12 -11.80 12.18
C ASP A 139 -6.45 -12.20 12.88
N PRO A 140 -7.13 -13.30 12.48
CA PRO A 140 -8.37 -13.74 13.11
C PRO A 140 -8.17 -14.32 14.51
N ALA A 141 -6.92 -14.60 14.92
CA ALA A 141 -6.62 -14.96 16.31
C ALA A 141 -6.93 -13.82 17.30
N HIS A 142 -7.11 -12.58 16.80
CA HIS A 142 -7.51 -11.41 17.57
C HIS A 142 -8.93 -10.96 17.15
N PRO A 143 -10.00 -11.66 17.60
CA PRO A 143 -11.33 -11.58 16.99
C PRO A 143 -11.98 -10.20 17.04
N GLU A 144 -11.76 -9.41 18.10
CA GLU A 144 -12.28 -8.05 18.21
C GLU A 144 -11.59 -7.10 17.21
N SER A 145 -10.25 -7.15 17.13
CA SER A 145 -9.46 -6.40 16.16
C SER A 145 -9.83 -6.77 14.73
N PHE A 146 -9.96 -8.08 14.48
CA PHE A 146 -10.34 -8.64 13.20
C PHE A 146 -11.72 -8.13 12.77
N ARG A 147 -12.74 -8.27 13.63
CA ARG A 147 -14.10 -7.79 13.36
C ARG A 147 -14.10 -6.30 13.03
N ARG A 148 -13.47 -5.47 13.86
CA ARG A 148 -13.41 -4.01 13.65
C ARG A 148 -12.74 -3.62 12.33
N LYS A 149 -11.64 -4.29 11.95
CA LYS A 149 -10.91 -3.98 10.71
C LYS A 149 -11.60 -4.50 9.45
N THR A 150 -12.32 -5.61 9.56
CA THR A 150 -12.97 -6.27 8.42
C THR A 150 -14.42 -5.85 8.21
N GLU A 151 -15.04 -5.14 9.16
CA GLU A 151 -16.47 -4.78 9.14
C GLU A 151 -16.91 -4.07 7.85
N ARG A 152 -16.09 -3.13 7.33
CA ARG A 152 -16.43 -2.34 6.14
C ARG A 152 -15.83 -2.87 4.85
N GLY A 153 -14.57 -3.31 4.89
CA GLY A 153 -13.78 -3.62 3.70
C GLY A 153 -13.38 -5.10 3.56
N GLY A 154 -13.70 -5.94 4.55
CA GLY A 154 -13.29 -7.33 4.59
C GLY A 154 -11.79 -7.51 4.87
N GLN A 155 -11.27 -8.69 4.50
CA GLN A 155 -9.87 -9.07 4.67
C GLN A 155 -9.03 -8.64 3.46
N ARG A 156 -7.79 -8.20 3.71
CA ARG A 156 -6.81 -7.89 2.66
C ARG A 156 -6.36 -9.17 1.95
N ALA A 157 -6.50 -9.18 0.63
CA ALA A 157 -6.12 -10.32 -0.21
C ALA A 157 -4.81 -10.09 -1.00
N VAL A 158 -4.51 -8.85 -1.36
CA VAL A 158 -3.36 -8.47 -2.18
C VAL A 158 -2.84 -7.10 -1.74
N THR A 159 -1.53 -6.94 -1.71
CA THR A 159 -0.86 -5.65 -1.49
C THR A 159 -0.10 -5.25 -2.75
N CYS A 160 -0.24 -3.99 -3.15
CA CYS A 160 0.58 -3.37 -4.20
C CYS A 160 1.49 -2.32 -3.57
N LEU A 161 2.79 -2.57 -3.60
CA LEU A 161 3.80 -1.61 -3.16
C LEU A 161 4.38 -0.89 -4.39
N ALA A 162 4.33 0.43 -4.38
CA ALA A 162 4.88 1.26 -5.43
C ALA A 162 6.00 2.15 -4.86
N TYR A 163 7.18 2.06 -5.46
CA TYR A 163 8.32 2.91 -5.11
C TYR A 163 8.16 4.27 -5.77
N LEU A 164 8.14 5.33 -4.94
CA LEU A 164 8.01 6.72 -5.39
C LEU A 164 9.37 7.41 -5.55
N ALA A 165 10.41 6.89 -4.89
CA ALA A 165 11.78 7.35 -5.00
C ALA A 165 12.73 6.16 -4.82
N GLU A 166 13.83 6.17 -5.55
CA GLU A 166 14.90 5.18 -5.40
C GLU A 166 15.85 5.63 -4.28
N PRO A 167 16.10 4.80 -3.26
CA PRO A 167 17.05 5.13 -2.20
C PRO A 167 18.49 5.02 -2.71
N GLU A 168 19.40 5.83 -2.14
CA GLU A 168 20.84 5.71 -2.44
C GLU A 168 21.42 4.36 -2.00
N ARG A 169 20.92 3.80 -0.89
CA ARG A 169 21.32 2.50 -0.33
C ARG A 169 20.26 1.95 0.62
N GLY A 170 20.19 0.62 0.72
CA GLY A 170 19.15 -0.06 1.50
C GLY A 170 17.76 0.15 0.89
N GLY A 171 16.71 -0.09 1.67
CA GLY A 171 15.32 0.14 1.27
C GLY A 171 14.86 -0.77 0.13
#